data_AF-A0A813VH80-F1
#
_entry.id   AF-A0A813VH80-F1
#
_cell.length_a   1.000
_cell.length_b   1.000
_cell.length_c   1.000
_cell.angle_alpha   90.00
_cell.angle_beta   90.00
_cell.angle_gamma   90.00
#
_symmetry.space_group_name_H-M   'P 1'
#
loop_
_entity.id
_entity.type
_entity.pdbx_description
1 polymer ?
#
loop_
_entity_poly.entity_id
_entity_poly.type
_entity_poly.pdbx_seq_one_letter_code
_entity_poly.pdbx_strand_id
1 'polypeptide(L)'
;MISSVLLISLYFLRFSSAHVVHAKTAINETCINYGRNYDCRFYQCYEERFPCGPSYWMLKWGYKYCDRMQRAAFNFDKTGQELIKKLSQCLTNKLLRHGLYKFHDINCEVLRSTGQRIVQECYMTNAKLFCQAYHGRNRDCFFQLTDSDDRHDLNVIRTMTSVGQKCSPKKKLSDMKPNKKMNQCLLTPTL
;
A
#
# COMPACT_ATOMS: atom_id res chain seq x y z
N MET A 1 39.84 32.61 14.69
CA MET A 1 39.08 31.35 14.82
C MET A 1 37.62 31.52 14.39
N ILE A 2 37.34 31.84 13.12
CA ILE A 2 35.96 31.92 12.57
C ILE A 2 35.97 31.46 11.10
N SER A 3 36.40 30.23 10.81
CA SER A 3 36.40 29.72 9.42
C SER A 3 35.96 28.27 9.25
N SER A 4 35.61 27.57 10.33
CA SER A 4 35.30 26.13 10.25
C SER A 4 33.81 25.79 10.36
N VAL A 5 32.94 26.76 10.70
CA VAL A 5 31.51 26.50 10.90
C VAL A 5 30.70 26.59 9.59
N LEU A 6 31.16 27.35 8.60
CA LEU A 6 30.44 27.54 7.32
C LEU A 6 30.53 26.34 6.36
N LEU A 7 31.51 25.44 6.53
CA LEU A 7 31.71 24.28 5.64
C LEU A 7 30.82 23.08 6.00
N ILE A 8 30.33 22.98 7.24
CA ILE A 8 29.43 21.89 7.65
C ILE A 8 28.00 22.14 7.13
N SER A 9 27.60 23.40 6.98
CA SER A 9 26.26 23.76 6.49
C SER A 9 26.03 23.48 5.01
N LEU A 10 27.09 23.41 4.19
CA LEU A 10 26.98 23.07 2.76
C LEU A 10 26.95 21.55 2.50
N TYR A 11 27.37 20.71 3.46
CA TYR A 11 27.29 19.24 3.33
C TYR A 11 25.87 18.68 3.55
N PHE A 12 25.01 19.40 4.28
CA PHE A 12 23.59 19.05 4.44
C PHE A 12 22.70 19.55 3.30
N LEU A 13 23.25 20.33 2.36
CA LEU A 13 22.62 20.67 1.08
C LEU A 13 23.04 19.67 -0.03
N ARG A 14 23.31 18.41 0.32
CA ARG A 14 22.97 17.34 -0.62
C ARG A 14 21.45 17.35 -0.74
N PHE A 15 20.97 18.21 -1.63
CA PHE A 15 19.63 18.13 -2.21
C PHE A 15 19.36 16.65 -2.40
N SER A 16 18.47 16.11 -1.57
CA SER A 16 17.80 14.85 -1.83
C SER A 16 17.19 15.08 -3.20
N SER A 17 17.88 14.64 -4.24
CA SER A 17 17.45 14.85 -5.61
C SER A 17 16.10 14.19 -5.64
N ALA A 18 15.05 15.00 -5.75
CA ALA A 18 13.71 14.53 -6.00
C ALA A 18 13.86 13.44 -7.08
N HIS A 19 13.58 12.19 -6.72
CA HIS A 19 13.85 11.05 -7.60
C HIS A 19 12.78 11.11 -8.70
N VAL A 20 13.00 12.01 -9.66
CA VAL A 20 12.10 12.29 -10.76
C VAL A 20 12.49 11.35 -11.89
N VAL A 21 11.52 10.57 -12.35
CA VAL A 21 11.69 9.65 -13.47
C VAL A 21 10.78 10.08 -14.61
N HIS A 22 11.33 10.05 -15.82
CA HIS A 22 10.56 10.28 -17.04
C HIS A 22 9.85 9.00 -17.46
N ALA A 23 8.68 9.16 -18.06
CA ALA A 23 7.93 8.05 -18.64
C ALA A 23 8.77 7.33 -19.70
N LYS A 24 8.94 6.01 -19.56
CA LYS A 24 9.69 5.17 -20.51
C LYS A 24 8.84 4.63 -21.66
N THR A 25 7.53 4.58 -21.46
CA THR A 25 6.57 4.08 -22.44
C THR A 25 5.50 5.12 -22.71
N ALA A 26 4.63 4.91 -23.71
CA ALA A 26 3.42 5.71 -23.91
C ALA A 26 2.33 5.34 -22.87
N ILE A 27 1.26 6.14 -22.79
CA ILE A 27 0.11 5.78 -21.95
C ILE A 27 -0.50 4.50 -22.54
N ASN A 28 -0.63 3.45 -21.73
CA ASN A 28 -1.14 2.16 -22.18
C ASN A 28 -2.55 1.91 -21.63
N GLU A 29 -3.55 1.82 -22.51
CA GLU A 29 -4.95 1.59 -22.12
C GLU A 29 -5.14 0.20 -21.47
N THR A 30 -4.33 -0.80 -21.83
CA THR A 30 -4.32 -2.11 -21.16
C THR A 30 -3.93 -1.96 -19.69
N CYS A 31 -2.95 -1.09 -19.39
CA CYS A 31 -2.55 -0.75 -18.03
C CYS A 31 -3.71 -0.16 -17.23
N ILE A 32 -4.40 0.80 -17.83
CA ILE A 32 -5.56 1.46 -17.23
C ILE A 32 -6.67 0.43 -16.98
N ASN A 33 -6.88 -0.50 -17.92
CA ASN A 33 -7.85 -1.57 -17.77
C ASN A 33 -7.48 -2.57 -16.67
N TYR A 34 -6.20 -2.89 -16.45
CA TYR A 34 -5.78 -3.64 -15.26
C TYR A 34 -6.20 -2.92 -13.98
N GLY A 35 -5.99 -1.60 -13.91
CA GLY A 35 -6.44 -0.79 -12.77
C GLY A 35 -7.96 -0.82 -12.58
N ARG A 36 -8.75 -0.64 -13.66
CA ARG A 36 -10.23 -0.70 -13.60
C ARG A 36 -10.74 -2.08 -13.15
N ASN A 37 -10.02 -3.14 -13.52
CA ASN A 37 -10.32 -4.52 -13.17
C ASN A 37 -9.59 -4.99 -11.90
N TYR A 38 -8.96 -4.08 -11.14
CA TYR A 38 -8.31 -4.37 -9.85
C TYR A 38 -7.31 -5.55 -9.94
N ASP A 39 -6.65 -5.63 -11.09
CA ASP A 39 -5.64 -6.63 -11.42
C ASP A 39 -4.26 -6.14 -10.98
N CYS A 40 -3.48 -6.99 -10.29
CA CYS A 40 -2.18 -6.61 -9.76
C CYS A 40 -1.15 -6.26 -10.83
N ARG A 41 -1.33 -6.72 -12.08
CA ARG A 41 -0.52 -6.30 -13.24
C ARG A 41 -0.55 -4.79 -13.47
N PHE A 42 -1.56 -4.09 -12.96
CA PHE A 42 -1.61 -2.63 -12.94
C PHE A 42 -0.34 -2.02 -12.34
N TYR A 43 0.12 -2.53 -11.19
CA TYR A 43 1.27 -1.97 -10.48
C TYR A 43 2.59 -2.18 -11.22
N GLN A 44 2.78 -3.35 -11.83
CA GLN A 44 3.95 -3.66 -12.65
C GLN A 44 3.98 -2.78 -13.90
N CYS A 45 2.86 -2.68 -14.60
CA CYS A 45 2.76 -1.82 -15.77
C CYS A 45 2.90 -0.31 -15.44
N TYR A 46 2.44 0.12 -14.26
CA TYR A 46 2.69 1.48 -13.77
C TYR A 46 4.20 1.72 -13.61
N GLU A 47 4.89 0.77 -12.97
CA GLU A 47 6.34 0.81 -12.76
C GLU A 47 7.12 0.77 -14.09
N GLU A 48 6.70 -0.02 -15.08
CA GLU A 48 7.31 -0.04 -16.41
C GLU A 48 7.26 1.33 -17.08
N ARG A 49 6.17 2.08 -16.91
CA ARG A 49 6.07 3.45 -17.39
C ARG A 49 6.98 4.37 -16.58
N PHE A 50 6.96 4.28 -15.26
CA PHE A 50 7.73 5.15 -14.35
C PHE A 50 8.62 4.31 -13.43
N PRO A 51 9.86 3.97 -13.85
CA PRO A 51 10.71 3.02 -13.15
C PRO A 51 11.37 3.66 -11.93
N CYS A 52 10.61 3.81 -10.86
CA CYS A 52 11.09 4.33 -9.58
C CYS A 52 12.05 3.36 -8.88
N GLY A 53 11.92 2.06 -9.15
CA GLY A 53 12.68 0.97 -8.59
C GLY A 53 11.92 0.14 -7.56
N PRO A 54 12.43 -1.08 -7.25
CA PRO A 54 11.75 -2.04 -6.38
C PRO A 54 11.61 -1.59 -4.92
N SER A 55 12.35 -0.56 -4.50
CA SER A 55 12.25 0.04 -3.17
C SER A 55 11.09 1.05 -3.04
N TYR A 56 10.51 1.48 -4.17
CA TYR A 56 9.43 2.47 -4.21
C TYR A 56 8.05 1.81 -4.25
N TRP A 57 7.02 2.67 -4.19
CA TRP A 57 5.67 2.27 -3.81
C TRP A 57 5.08 1.17 -4.68
N MET A 58 5.09 1.34 -6.02
CA MET A 58 4.34 0.50 -6.95
C MET A 58 4.68 -0.98 -6.78
N LEU A 59 5.95 -1.33 -6.66
CA LEU A 59 6.37 -2.71 -6.43
C LEU A 59 6.41 -3.07 -4.94
N LYS A 60 7.08 -2.27 -4.10
CA LYS A 60 7.33 -2.62 -2.68
C LYS A 60 6.04 -2.78 -1.87
N TRP A 61 5.05 -1.95 -2.16
CA TRP A 61 3.78 -1.95 -1.46
C TRP A 61 2.64 -2.43 -2.35
N GLY A 62 2.52 -1.88 -3.56
CA GLY A 62 1.33 -2.09 -4.39
C GLY A 62 1.16 -3.48 -4.89
N TYR A 63 2.07 -3.87 -5.77
CA TYR A 63 2.11 -5.19 -6.34
C TYR A 63 2.20 -6.24 -5.22
N LYS A 64 3.15 -6.09 -4.30
CA LYS A 64 3.37 -7.01 -3.18
C LYS A 64 2.09 -7.33 -2.41
N TYR A 65 1.36 -6.30 -1.95
CA TYR A 65 0.16 -6.52 -1.15
C TYR A 65 -1.07 -6.86 -1.96
N CYS A 66 -1.19 -6.35 -3.19
CA CYS A 66 -2.25 -6.75 -4.10
C CYS A 66 -2.19 -8.26 -4.37
N ASP A 67 -1.02 -8.75 -4.77
CA ASP A 67 -0.81 -10.13 -5.16
C ASP A 67 -0.97 -11.09 -3.98
N ARG A 68 -0.42 -10.74 -2.80
CA ARG A 68 -0.68 -11.49 -1.56
C ARG A 68 -2.16 -11.56 -1.21
N MET A 69 -2.89 -10.45 -1.32
CA MET A 69 -4.33 -10.43 -1.05
C MET A 69 -5.12 -11.27 -2.06
N GLN A 70 -4.77 -11.22 -3.35
CA GLN A 70 -5.40 -12.06 -4.37
C GLN A 70 -5.15 -13.55 -4.09
N ARG A 71 -3.90 -13.92 -3.82
CA ARG A 71 -3.53 -15.31 -3.51
C ARG A 71 -4.17 -15.81 -2.22
N ALA A 72 -4.32 -14.98 -1.20
CA ALA A 72 -4.92 -15.40 0.07
C ALA A 72 -6.44 -15.24 0.14
N ALA A 73 -7.10 -14.66 -0.87
CA ALA A 73 -8.51 -14.28 -0.80
C ALA A 73 -9.43 -15.45 -0.39
N PHE A 74 -9.15 -16.66 -0.84
CA PHE A 74 -9.94 -17.85 -0.50
C PHE A 74 -9.85 -18.27 0.98
N ASN A 75 -8.85 -17.80 1.72
CA ASN A 75 -8.69 -18.08 3.16
C ASN A 75 -9.56 -17.17 4.04
N PHE A 76 -10.10 -16.10 3.48
CA PHE A 76 -11.02 -15.20 4.15
C PHE A 76 -12.46 -15.72 4.06
N ASP A 77 -13.28 -15.39 5.05
CA ASP A 77 -14.73 -15.56 4.92
C ASP A 77 -15.32 -14.56 3.91
N LYS A 78 -16.63 -14.64 3.68
CA LYS A 78 -17.33 -13.76 2.73
C LYS A 78 -17.11 -12.27 3.01
N THR A 79 -17.11 -11.87 4.28
CA THR A 79 -16.94 -10.46 4.68
C THR A 79 -15.50 -10.01 4.47
N GLY A 80 -14.52 -10.87 4.74
CA GLY A 80 -13.10 -10.61 4.47
C GLY A 80 -12.80 -10.51 2.98
N GLN A 81 -13.37 -11.40 2.17
CA GLN A 81 -13.28 -11.35 0.70
C GLN A 81 -13.89 -10.05 0.15
N GLU A 82 -15.05 -9.65 0.67
CA GLU A 82 -15.68 -8.39 0.28
C GLU A 82 -14.78 -7.20 0.63
N LEU A 83 -14.19 -7.17 1.83
CA LEU A 83 -13.28 -6.11 2.22
C LEU A 83 -12.07 -6.02 1.29
N ILE A 84 -11.42 -7.16 0.98
CA ILE A 84 -10.29 -7.21 0.04
C ILE A 84 -10.70 -6.63 -1.31
N LYS A 85 -11.83 -7.08 -1.86
CA LYS A 85 -12.36 -6.57 -3.13
C LYS A 85 -12.58 -5.06 -3.09
N LYS A 86 -13.23 -4.54 -2.05
CA LYS A 86 -13.51 -3.10 -1.90
C LYS A 86 -12.25 -2.26 -1.74
N LEU A 87 -11.25 -2.76 -1.00
CA LEU A 87 -9.96 -2.11 -0.87
C LEU A 87 -9.22 -2.08 -2.20
N SER A 88 -9.06 -3.22 -2.89
CA SER A 88 -8.38 -3.30 -4.19
C SER A 88 -9.04 -2.39 -5.24
N GLN A 89 -10.38 -2.38 -5.29
CA GLN A 89 -11.14 -1.47 -6.14
C GLN A 89 -10.89 0.01 -5.79
N CYS A 90 -10.92 0.35 -4.50
CA CYS A 90 -10.71 1.74 -4.08
C CYS A 90 -9.31 2.24 -4.43
N LEU A 91 -8.27 1.43 -4.16
CA LEU A 91 -6.87 1.80 -4.34
C LEU A 91 -6.55 2.11 -5.80
N THR A 92 -6.84 1.17 -6.70
CA THR A 92 -6.59 1.29 -8.13
C THR A 92 -7.40 2.43 -8.76
N ASN A 93 -8.68 2.55 -8.41
CA ASN A 93 -9.52 3.65 -8.90
C ASN A 93 -9.01 5.02 -8.45
N LYS A 94 -8.57 5.18 -7.18
CA LYS A 94 -8.02 6.45 -6.71
C LYS A 94 -6.69 6.77 -7.39
N LEU A 95 -5.81 5.79 -7.61
CA LEU A 95 -4.56 5.97 -8.35
C LEU A 95 -4.83 6.44 -9.78
N LEU A 96 -5.77 5.79 -10.48
CA LEU A 96 -6.17 6.19 -11.84
C LEU A 96 -6.77 7.61 -11.88
N ARG A 97 -7.66 7.94 -10.93
CA ARG A 97 -8.31 9.27 -10.86
C ARG A 97 -7.35 10.38 -10.46
N HIS A 98 -6.29 10.07 -9.71
CA HIS A 98 -5.27 11.07 -9.39
C HIS A 98 -4.51 11.56 -10.63
N GLY A 99 -4.55 10.82 -11.74
CA GLY A 99 -4.01 11.26 -13.03
C GLY A 99 -2.49 11.20 -13.15
N LEU A 100 -1.75 10.81 -12.10
CA LEU A 100 -0.29 10.71 -12.12
C LEU A 100 0.23 9.80 -13.26
N TYR A 101 -0.54 8.77 -13.63
CA TYR A 101 -0.17 7.87 -14.73
C TYR A 101 -0.07 8.59 -16.09
N LYS A 102 -0.79 9.70 -16.25
CA LYS A 102 -0.87 10.45 -17.51
C LYS A 102 0.23 11.51 -17.66
N PHE A 103 1.08 11.70 -16.66
CA PHE A 103 2.16 12.69 -16.71
C PHE A 103 3.31 12.25 -17.61
N HIS A 104 4.18 13.19 -17.98
CA HIS A 104 5.44 12.91 -18.67
C HIS A 104 6.55 12.50 -17.70
N ASP A 105 6.53 13.06 -16.50
CA ASP A 105 7.52 12.82 -15.44
C ASP A 105 6.80 12.64 -14.11
N ILE A 106 7.42 11.90 -13.20
CA ILE A 106 6.92 11.74 -11.84
C ILE A 106 8.04 11.76 -10.83
N ASN A 107 7.81 12.47 -9.72
CA ASN A 107 8.63 12.33 -8.53
C ASN A 107 8.20 11.07 -7.77
N CYS A 108 9.07 10.08 -7.68
CA CYS A 108 8.82 8.79 -7.03
C CYS A 108 8.45 8.92 -5.54
N GLU A 109 8.93 9.97 -4.87
CA GLU A 109 8.57 10.27 -3.48
C GLU A 109 7.15 10.86 -3.37
N VAL A 110 6.74 11.68 -4.34
CA VAL A 110 5.35 12.15 -4.46
C VAL A 110 4.42 10.99 -4.79
N LEU A 111 4.83 10.07 -5.68
CA LEU A 111 4.07 8.86 -5.95
C LEU A 111 3.91 8.01 -4.68
N ARG A 112 5.00 7.87 -3.91
CA ARG A 112 5.00 7.12 -2.66
C ARG A 112 4.06 7.71 -1.61
N SER A 113 4.20 9.00 -1.30
CA SER A 113 3.33 9.68 -0.34
C SER A 113 1.86 9.67 -0.80
N THR A 114 1.60 9.80 -2.11
CA THR A 114 0.26 9.69 -2.69
C THR A 114 -0.33 8.29 -2.50
N GLY A 115 0.42 7.24 -2.80
CA GLY A 115 -0.03 5.85 -2.59
C GLY A 115 -0.36 5.58 -1.12
N GLN A 116 0.47 6.06 -0.19
CA GLN A 116 0.22 5.92 1.25
C GLN A 116 -1.06 6.63 1.70
N ARG A 117 -1.27 7.86 1.23
CA ARG A 117 -2.51 8.60 1.52
C ARG A 117 -3.74 7.88 0.96
N ILE A 118 -3.66 7.36 -0.27
CA ILE A 118 -4.74 6.60 -0.91
C ILE A 118 -5.07 5.33 -0.10
N VAL A 119 -4.07 4.63 0.43
CA VAL A 119 -4.30 3.49 1.34
C VAL A 119 -5.13 3.92 2.55
N GLN A 120 -4.72 4.98 3.23
CA GLN A 120 -5.45 5.49 4.39
C GLN A 120 -6.90 5.85 4.05
N GLU A 121 -7.10 6.61 2.96
CA GLU A 121 -8.43 7.00 2.50
C GLU A 121 -9.32 5.78 2.17
N CYS A 122 -8.76 4.74 1.56
CA CYS A 122 -9.51 3.53 1.22
C CYS A 122 -9.92 2.72 2.45
N TYR A 123 -9.05 2.57 3.44
CA TYR A 123 -9.42 1.95 4.71
C TYR A 123 -10.49 2.77 5.45
N MET A 124 -10.34 4.09 5.49
CA MET A 124 -11.31 4.98 6.14
C MET A 124 -12.68 4.96 5.45
N THR A 125 -12.71 4.95 4.12
CA THR A 125 -13.96 4.84 3.33
C THR A 125 -14.67 3.52 3.60
N ASN A 126 -13.91 2.44 3.81
CA ASN A 126 -14.43 1.11 4.09
C ASN A 126 -14.45 0.75 5.58
N ALA A 127 -14.38 1.75 6.48
CA ALA A 127 -14.17 1.50 7.91
C ALA A 127 -15.25 0.60 8.53
N LYS A 128 -16.52 0.78 8.16
CA LYS A 128 -17.62 -0.07 8.65
C LYS A 128 -17.40 -1.53 8.27
N LEU A 129 -17.09 -1.81 7.00
CA LEU A 129 -16.82 -3.15 6.50
C LEU A 129 -15.53 -3.71 7.10
N PHE A 130 -14.51 -2.89 7.31
CA PHE A 130 -13.31 -3.26 8.04
C PHE A 130 -13.64 -3.76 9.45
N CYS A 131 -14.41 -3.00 10.22
CA CYS A 131 -14.79 -3.37 11.58
C CYS A 131 -15.58 -4.68 11.65
N GLN A 132 -16.41 -4.94 10.63
CA GLN A 132 -17.14 -6.19 10.47
C GLN A 132 -16.23 -7.35 10.06
N ALA A 133 -15.34 -7.16 9.10
CA ALA A 133 -14.47 -8.22 8.59
C ALA A 133 -13.34 -8.58 9.56
N TYR A 134 -12.81 -7.61 10.31
CA TYR A 134 -11.55 -7.74 11.04
C TYR A 134 -11.74 -8.38 12.43
N HIS A 135 -12.07 -9.67 12.42
CA HIS A 135 -12.19 -10.53 13.59
C HIS A 135 -11.85 -11.99 13.24
N GLY A 136 -11.70 -12.85 14.25
CA GLY A 136 -11.48 -14.29 14.06
C GLY A 136 -10.37 -14.61 13.05
N ARG A 137 -10.67 -15.52 12.11
CA ARG A 137 -9.74 -15.96 11.06
C ARG A 137 -9.31 -14.80 10.14
N ASN A 138 -10.23 -13.91 9.74
CA ASN A 138 -9.90 -12.79 8.87
C ASN A 138 -8.84 -11.87 9.48
N ARG A 139 -8.97 -11.55 10.77
CA ARG A 139 -7.95 -10.77 11.50
C ARG A 139 -6.59 -11.45 11.40
N ASP A 140 -6.54 -12.74 11.70
CA ASP A 140 -5.29 -13.51 11.70
C ASP A 140 -4.68 -13.55 10.29
N CYS A 141 -5.50 -13.68 9.25
CA CYS A 141 -5.06 -13.63 7.86
C CYS A 141 -4.54 -12.25 7.44
N PHE A 142 -5.25 -11.17 7.74
CA PHE A 142 -4.75 -9.82 7.45
C PHE A 142 -3.43 -9.52 8.15
N PHE A 143 -3.27 -10.00 9.38
CA PHE A 143 -2.01 -9.85 10.11
C PHE A 143 -0.85 -10.61 9.45
N GLN A 144 -1.09 -11.83 8.96
CA GLN A 144 -0.08 -12.63 8.26
C GLN A 144 0.30 -12.06 6.89
N LEU A 145 -0.64 -11.40 6.20
CA LEU A 145 -0.35 -10.78 4.91
C LEU A 145 0.68 -9.65 5.01
N THR A 146 0.74 -8.97 6.16
CA THR A 146 1.61 -7.82 6.40
C THR A 146 2.99 -8.27 6.90
N ASP A 147 4.06 -7.83 6.24
CA ASP A 147 5.44 -8.16 6.67
C ASP A 147 5.70 -7.70 8.10
N SER A 148 6.65 -8.34 8.79
CA SER A 148 7.09 -7.91 10.13
C SER A 148 7.48 -6.45 10.16
N ASP A 149 8.24 -6.02 9.17
CA ASP A 149 8.82 -4.68 9.15
C ASP A 149 7.72 -3.64 8.88
N ASP A 150 6.82 -3.96 7.95
CA ASP A 150 5.70 -3.10 7.58
C ASP A 150 4.63 -2.99 8.68
N ARG A 151 4.53 -3.96 9.59
CA ARG A 151 3.68 -3.86 10.80
C ARG A 151 4.15 -2.77 11.77
N HIS A 152 5.43 -2.38 11.69
CA HIS A 152 6.00 -1.29 12.48
C HIS A 152 6.08 0.02 11.70
N ASP A 153 5.64 0.05 10.43
CA ASP A 153 5.57 1.29 9.64
C ASP A 153 4.53 2.24 10.25
N LEU A 154 4.95 3.48 10.51
CA LEU A 154 4.11 4.49 11.17
C LEU A 154 2.85 4.82 10.37
N ASN A 155 2.87 4.72 9.04
CA ASN A 155 1.70 4.97 8.20
C ASN A 155 0.71 3.82 8.29
N VAL A 156 1.20 2.58 8.36
CA VAL A 156 0.35 1.41 8.62
C VAL A 156 -0.28 1.51 10.00
N ILE A 157 0.52 1.78 11.04
CA ILE A 157 0.03 1.96 12.42
C ILE A 157 -1.02 3.07 12.49
N ARG A 158 -0.75 4.24 11.88
CA ARG A 158 -1.68 5.37 11.84
C ARG A 158 -2.97 4.97 11.14
N THR A 159 -2.89 4.34 9.97
CA THR A 159 -4.07 3.89 9.21
C THR A 159 -4.92 2.92 10.04
N MET A 160 -4.29 1.89 10.61
CA MET A 160 -4.98 0.88 11.43
C MET A 160 -5.60 1.50 12.69
N THR A 161 -4.91 2.44 13.33
CA THR A 161 -5.45 3.17 14.49
C THR A 161 -6.66 4.01 14.10
N SER A 162 -6.56 4.79 13.00
CA SER A 162 -7.66 5.64 12.53
C SER A 162 -8.90 4.85 12.14
N VAL A 163 -8.74 3.72 11.44
CA VAL A 163 -9.88 2.87 11.08
C VAL A 163 -10.45 2.15 12.30
N GLY A 164 -9.60 1.69 13.23
CA GLY A 164 -10.02 1.06 14.49
C GLY A 164 -10.86 1.96 15.38
N GLN A 165 -10.57 3.27 15.37
CA GLN A 165 -11.37 4.30 16.06
C GLN A 165 -12.79 4.46 15.51
N LYS A 166 -13.06 3.99 14.29
CA LYS A 166 -14.40 3.98 13.67
C LYS A 166 -15.22 2.73 14.03
N CYS A 167 -14.63 1.74 14.70
CA CYS A 167 -15.34 0.54 15.13
C CYS A 167 -16.19 0.77 16.39
N SER A 168 -17.22 -0.05 16.56
CA SER A 168 -18.02 -0.14 17.79
C SER A 168 -18.10 -1.60 18.26
N PRO A 169 -17.48 -1.97 19.41
CA PRO A 169 -16.58 -1.13 20.20
C PRO A 169 -15.32 -0.74 19.41
N LYS A 170 -14.67 0.35 19.81
CA LYS A 170 -13.41 0.82 19.20
C LYS A 170 -12.35 -0.28 19.30
N LYS A 171 -11.65 -0.55 18.21
CA LYS A 171 -10.53 -1.51 18.17
C LYS A 171 -9.20 -0.76 18.34
N LYS A 172 -8.39 -1.18 19.31
CA LYS A 172 -7.01 -0.73 19.52
C LYS A 172 -6.06 -1.57 18.68
N LEU A 173 -4.84 -1.08 18.45
CA LEU A 173 -3.81 -1.84 17.73
C LEU A 173 -3.48 -3.19 18.41
N SER A 174 -3.59 -3.25 19.74
CA SER A 174 -3.46 -4.51 20.51
C SER A 174 -4.48 -5.56 20.09
N ASP A 175 -5.69 -5.15 19.73
CA ASP A 175 -6.81 -6.02 19.37
C ASP A 175 -6.67 -6.57 17.94
N MET A 176 -5.74 -5.99 17.18
CA MET A 176 -5.44 -6.36 15.80
C MET A 176 -4.29 -7.36 15.68
N LYS A 177 -3.66 -7.74 16.80
CA LYS A 177 -2.69 -8.83 16.85
C LYS A 177 -3.40 -10.18 16.66
N PRO A 178 -2.73 -11.18 16.08
CA PRO A 178 -3.32 -12.48 15.85
C PRO A 178 -3.46 -13.20 17.19
N ASN A 179 -4.38 -14.16 17.27
CA ASN A 179 -4.32 -15.13 18.36
C ASN A 179 -3.10 -16.03 18.14
N LYS A 180 -2.39 -16.42 19.22
CA LYS A 180 -1.06 -17.10 19.24
C LYS A 180 -0.91 -18.40 18.42
N LYS A 181 -1.91 -18.83 17.66
CA LYS A 181 -1.89 -20.05 16.84
C LYS A 181 -2.37 -19.72 15.43
N MET A 182 -1.49 -19.79 14.42
CA MET A 182 -1.76 -20.38 13.09
C MET A 182 -0.74 -19.99 12.01
N ASN A 183 -0.41 -20.95 11.14
CA ASN A 183 0.33 -20.81 9.88
C ASN A 183 -0.58 -21.04 8.66
N GLN A 184 -1.84 -20.55 8.68
CA GLN A 184 -2.88 -21.06 7.76
C GLN A 184 -3.32 -20.10 6.66
N CYS A 185 -2.97 -18.82 6.69
CA CYS A 185 -3.49 -17.87 5.69
C CYS A 185 -2.53 -17.63 4.51
N LEU A 186 -1.24 -17.86 4.73
CA LEU A 186 -0.26 -17.99 3.66
C LEU A 186 -0.04 -19.49 3.46
N LEU A 187 -0.76 -20.10 2.50
CA LEU A 187 -0.29 -21.38 1.98
C LEU A 187 1.09 -21.15 1.37
N THR A 188 1.97 -22.10 1.66
CA THR A 188 3.39 -22.22 1.31
C THR A 188 3.82 -21.53 0.01
N PRO A 189 5.06 -21.03 -0.06
CA PRO A 189 5.61 -20.44 -1.27
C PRO A 189 5.41 -21.40 -2.45
N THR A 190 4.70 -20.94 -3.48
CA THR A 190 4.85 -21.52 -4.82
C THR A 190 6.31 -21.35 -5.21
N LEU A 191 6.96 -22.50 -5.41
CA LEU A 191 8.31 -22.69 -5.96
C LEU A 191 8.67 -21.69 -7.04
#